data_AF-A0A354X4Y5-F1
#
_entry.id   AF-A0A354X4Y5-F1
#
_cell.length_a   1.000
_cell.length_b   1.000
_cell.length_c   1.000
_cell.angle_alpha   90.00
_cell.angle_beta   90.00
_cell.angle_gamma   90.00
#
_symmetry.space_group_name_H-M   'P 1'
#
loop_
_entity.id
_entity.type
_entity.pdbx_description
1 polymer ?
#
loop_
_entity_poly.entity_id
_entity_poly.type
_entity_poly.pdbx_seq_one_letter_code
_entity_poly.pdbx_strand_id
1 'polypeptide(L)'
;MEILDNKQGRTVEHEIAKRLDSNTSVSVSTGMFSIYAFYLLREKMKHTKGLKILLLSNPQTKNPQGVSIALDNTFWGTAEEGGLKRQLLLRYAAEECTHILERSRIRALRVPNSFGFKLIFIQNEHDSCVINPGMADFCADSLGFINSEKPQLHILHNKKEEVAQYKQMFDGIWSDTSMSKEITKLALDE
;
A
#
# COMPACT_ATOMS: atom_id res chain seq x y z
N MET A 1 17.92 9.63 -5.26
CA MET A 1 17.70 8.75 -4.10
C MET A 1 17.77 9.59 -2.85
N GLU A 2 16.73 9.55 -2.03
CA GLU A 2 16.62 10.27 -0.77
C GLU A 2 16.10 9.32 0.31
N ILE A 3 16.41 9.62 1.56
CA ILE A 3 15.92 8.85 2.71
C ILE A 3 14.73 9.62 3.31
N LEU A 4 13.63 8.89 3.50
CA LEU A 4 12.48 9.33 4.29
C LEU A 4 12.61 8.70 5.67
N ASP A 5 12.62 9.54 6.70
CA ASP A 5 12.77 9.16 8.10
C ASP A 5 11.67 9.83 8.90
N ASN A 6 10.77 9.03 9.47
CA ASN A 6 9.65 9.54 10.26
C ASN A 6 10.11 10.30 11.52
N LYS A 7 11.25 9.95 12.12
CA LYS A 7 11.80 10.62 13.30
C LYS A 7 12.41 11.99 12.97
N GLN A 8 12.76 12.22 11.71
CA GLN A 8 13.24 13.51 11.21
C GLN A 8 12.13 14.35 10.54
N GLY A 9 10.86 13.95 10.66
CA GLY A 9 9.72 14.65 10.08
C GLY A 9 9.58 14.51 8.56
N ARG A 10 10.41 13.67 7.92
CA ARG A 10 10.36 13.36 6.49
C ARG A 10 9.56 12.08 6.28
N THR A 11 8.23 12.17 6.36
CA THR A 11 7.33 11.01 6.26
C THR A 11 7.00 10.64 4.81
N VAL A 12 6.57 9.39 4.60
CA VAL A 12 6.04 8.93 3.30
C VAL A 12 4.74 9.66 2.98
N GLU A 13 3.90 9.90 3.99
CA GLU A 13 2.67 10.68 3.88
C GLU A 13 2.92 12.06 3.26
N HIS A 14 3.89 12.82 3.77
CA HIS A 14 4.23 14.13 3.21
C HIS A 14 4.68 14.02 1.74
N GLU A 15 5.38 12.95 1.38
CA GLU A 15 5.90 12.76 0.03
C GLU A 15 4.81 12.35 -0.97
N ILE A 16 3.88 11.49 -0.54
CA ILE A 16 2.66 11.14 -1.26
C ILE A 16 1.78 12.38 -1.41
N ALA A 17 1.55 13.11 -0.33
CA ALA A 17 0.64 14.25 -0.26
C ALA A 17 0.97 15.39 -1.23
N LYS A 18 2.26 15.55 -1.58
CA LYS A 18 2.76 16.55 -2.54
C LYS A 18 2.53 16.16 -4.00
N ARG A 19 2.27 14.88 -4.30
CA ARG A 19 2.23 14.35 -5.68
C ARG A 19 0.89 13.79 -6.11
N LEU A 20 -0.02 13.53 -5.17
CA LEU A 20 -1.36 13.05 -5.52
C LEU A 20 -2.21 14.19 -6.06
N ASP A 21 -2.60 14.05 -7.33
CA ASP A 21 -3.60 14.86 -8.01
C ASP A 21 -4.48 13.97 -8.92
N SER A 22 -5.33 14.59 -9.73
CA SER A 22 -6.25 13.86 -10.61
C SER A 22 -5.60 13.13 -11.79
N ASN A 23 -4.37 13.49 -12.13
CA ASN A 23 -3.60 12.87 -13.21
C ASN A 23 -2.68 11.75 -12.68
N THR A 24 -2.54 11.65 -11.36
CA THR A 24 -1.66 10.67 -10.71
C THR A 24 -2.29 9.28 -10.66
N SER A 25 -1.53 8.27 -11.09
CA SER A 25 -1.81 6.84 -10.87
C SER A 25 -0.93 6.31 -9.74
N VAL A 26 -1.51 5.49 -8.86
CA VAL A 26 -0.80 4.90 -7.73
C VAL A 26 -0.74 3.38 -7.89
N SER A 27 0.42 2.79 -7.64
CA SER A 27 0.57 1.33 -7.56
C SER A 27 1.31 0.95 -6.28
N VAL A 28 0.75 0.05 -5.50
CA VAL A 28 1.29 -0.38 -4.21
C VAL A 28 1.53 -1.88 -4.23
N SER A 29 2.70 -2.34 -3.79
CA SER A 29 2.93 -3.73 -3.38
C SER A 29 3.19 -3.81 -1.88
N THR A 30 2.40 -4.60 -1.16
CA THR A 30 2.45 -4.69 0.31
C THR A 30 1.97 -6.06 0.78
N GLY A 31 2.43 -6.51 1.94
CA GLY A 31 2.00 -7.76 2.56
C GLY A 31 0.60 -7.73 3.15
N MET A 32 0.01 -6.56 3.44
CA MET A 32 -1.34 -6.45 4.01
C MET A 32 -2.06 -5.19 3.56
N PHE A 33 -3.40 -5.18 3.69
CA PHE A 33 -4.22 -4.01 3.41
C PHE A 33 -4.59 -3.28 4.71
N SER A 34 -3.95 -2.15 5.03
CA SER A 34 -4.40 -1.33 6.16
C SER A 34 -5.57 -0.43 5.75
N ILE A 35 -6.76 -0.71 6.28
CA ILE A 35 -7.94 0.14 6.05
C ILE A 35 -7.72 1.56 6.57
N TYR A 36 -6.93 1.72 7.63
CA TYR A 36 -6.67 3.00 8.27
C TYR A 36 -5.73 3.87 7.44
N ALA A 37 -4.70 3.30 6.83
CA ALA A 37 -3.83 4.02 5.91
C ALA A 37 -4.63 4.57 4.71
N PHE A 38 -5.47 3.74 4.10
CA PHE A 38 -6.33 4.17 3.00
C PHE A 38 -7.38 5.19 3.43
N TYR A 39 -7.99 5.01 4.61
CA TYR A 39 -8.92 5.97 5.17
C TYR A 39 -8.27 7.34 5.38
N LEU A 40 -7.05 7.40 5.90
CA LEU A 40 -6.34 8.65 6.12
C LEU A 40 -5.93 9.34 4.81
N LEU A 41 -5.68 8.55 3.76
CA LEU A 41 -5.39 9.04 2.41
C LEU A 41 -6.63 9.34 1.57
N ARG A 42 -7.85 9.08 2.07
CA ARG A 42 -9.07 9.04 1.26
C ARG A 42 -9.32 10.29 0.42
N GLU A 43 -9.19 11.48 1.02
CA GLU A 43 -9.45 12.74 0.33
C GLU A 43 -8.48 12.95 -0.84
N LYS A 44 -7.23 12.51 -0.71
CA LYS A 44 -6.23 12.59 -1.79
C LYS A 44 -6.43 11.47 -2.82
N MET A 45 -6.73 10.26 -2.37
CA MET A 45 -6.91 9.09 -3.24
C MET A 45 -8.18 9.17 -4.09
N LYS A 46 -9.26 9.80 -3.59
CA LYS A 46 -10.54 10.01 -4.31
C LYS A 46 -10.36 10.66 -5.68
N HIS A 47 -9.33 11.49 -5.84
CA HIS A 47 -9.07 12.19 -7.10
C HIS A 47 -8.16 11.45 -8.06
N THR A 48 -7.37 10.47 -7.59
CA THR A 48 -6.37 9.78 -8.42
C THR A 48 -6.98 9.10 -9.65
N LYS A 49 -6.18 9.02 -10.72
CA LYS A 49 -6.55 8.39 -12.00
C LYS A 49 -6.79 6.89 -11.86
N GLY A 50 -6.09 6.23 -10.95
CA GLY A 50 -6.28 4.81 -10.67
C GLY A 50 -5.35 4.29 -9.59
N LEU A 51 -5.78 3.21 -8.95
CA LEU A 51 -5.07 2.54 -7.87
C LEU A 51 -4.89 1.06 -8.19
N LYS A 52 -3.65 0.57 -8.14
CA LYS A 52 -3.33 -0.86 -8.20
C LYS A 52 -2.75 -1.30 -6.87
N ILE A 53 -3.26 -2.41 -6.32
CA ILE A 53 -2.76 -2.99 -5.09
C ILE A 53 -2.36 -4.43 -5.36
N LEU A 54 -1.08 -4.74 -5.16
CA LEU A 54 -0.53 -6.08 -5.21
C LEU A 54 -0.28 -6.57 -3.78
N LEU A 55 -1.11 -7.50 -3.30
CA LEU A 55 -0.90 -8.17 -2.03
C LEU A 55 0.17 -9.25 -2.17
N LEU A 56 1.24 -9.11 -1.38
CA LEU A 56 2.36 -10.07 -1.35
C LEU A 56 2.00 -11.33 -0.55
N SER A 57 1.02 -11.22 0.34
CA SER A 57 0.36 -12.37 0.95
C SER A 57 -0.89 -12.73 0.16
N ASN A 58 -1.25 -14.02 0.14
CA ASN A 58 -2.50 -14.47 -0.44
C ASN A 58 -3.51 -14.73 0.68
N PRO A 59 -4.58 -13.93 0.82
CA PRO A 59 -5.59 -14.17 1.84
C PRO A 59 -6.34 -15.50 1.63
N GLN A 60 -6.28 -16.10 0.44
CA GLN A 60 -6.98 -17.35 0.12
C GLN A 60 -6.17 -18.63 0.43
N THR A 61 -4.89 -18.55 0.81
CA THR A 61 -4.10 -19.76 1.13
C THR A 61 -4.45 -20.27 2.52
N LYS A 62 -5.11 -21.44 2.58
CA LYS A 62 -5.46 -22.16 3.84
C LYS A 62 -4.26 -22.60 4.70
N ASN A 63 -3.03 -22.42 4.20
CA ASN A 63 -1.79 -22.65 4.95
C ASN A 63 -1.02 -21.33 5.08
N PRO A 64 -1.07 -20.64 6.23
CA PRO A 64 -0.27 -19.45 6.47
C PRO A 64 1.16 -19.86 6.80
N GLN A 65 1.94 -20.31 5.82
CA GLN A 65 3.39 -20.51 5.97
C GLN A 65 4.16 -19.18 5.77
N GLY A 66 3.62 -18.10 6.33
CA GLY A 66 4.14 -16.74 6.24
C GLY A 66 3.06 -15.74 6.60
N VAL A 67 2.98 -15.43 7.91
CA VAL A 67 2.00 -14.55 8.57
C VAL A 67 0.56 -15.10 8.53
N SER A 68 0.10 -15.57 9.69
CA SER A 68 -1.28 -15.99 9.90
C SER A 68 -2.25 -14.83 9.70
N ILE A 69 -3.06 -14.91 8.63
CA ILE A 69 -4.27 -14.08 8.45
C ILE A 69 -5.47 -14.70 9.21
N ALA A 70 -5.27 -15.84 9.89
CA ALA A 70 -6.30 -16.47 10.70
C ALA A 70 -5.97 -16.31 12.19
N LEU A 71 -6.59 -15.31 12.85
CA LEU A 71 -7.19 -15.37 14.21
C LEU A 71 -7.19 -14.06 15.02
N ASP A 72 -6.58 -12.98 14.55
CA ASP A 72 -6.72 -11.67 15.19
C ASP A 72 -7.02 -10.61 14.14
N ASN A 73 -7.75 -9.56 14.51
CA ASN A 73 -8.18 -8.37 13.73
C ASN A 73 -7.04 -7.57 13.04
N THR A 74 -6.17 -8.26 12.31
CA THR A 74 -4.89 -7.81 11.74
C THR A 74 -4.97 -7.67 10.23
N PHE A 75 -5.97 -8.29 9.57
CA PHE A 75 -6.18 -8.10 8.13
C PHE A 75 -6.34 -6.63 7.77
N TRP A 76 -7.02 -5.85 8.64
CA TRP A 76 -7.37 -4.45 8.40
C TRP A 76 -6.40 -3.43 8.99
N GLY A 77 -5.36 -3.85 9.73
CA GLY A 77 -4.44 -2.89 10.33
C GLY A 77 -3.52 -3.46 11.41
N THR A 78 -2.42 -2.76 11.67
CA THR A 78 -1.37 -3.12 12.62
C THR A 78 -1.79 -2.90 14.08
N ALA A 79 -0.95 -3.33 15.03
CA ALA A 79 -1.17 -3.08 16.45
C ALA A 79 -0.96 -1.59 16.80
N GLU A 80 0.00 -0.96 16.12
CA GLU A 80 0.31 0.47 16.19
C GLU A 80 -0.90 1.34 15.80
N GLU A 81 -1.74 0.85 14.88
CA GLU A 81 -3.01 1.49 14.50
C GLU A 81 -4.13 1.34 15.54
N GLY A 82 -3.89 0.70 16.69
CA GLY A 82 -4.90 0.45 17.72
C GLY A 82 -5.61 1.71 18.24
N GLY A 83 -4.95 2.88 18.22
CA GLY A 83 -5.60 4.15 18.53
C GLY A 83 -6.67 4.53 17.49
N LEU A 84 -6.36 4.36 16.21
CA LEU A 84 -7.31 4.55 15.11
C LEU A 84 -8.46 3.55 15.20
N LYS A 85 -8.19 2.28 15.54
CA LYS A 85 -9.24 1.26 15.78
C LYS A 85 -10.26 1.69 16.85
N ARG A 86 -9.81 2.44 17.88
CA ARG A 86 -10.69 2.95 18.95
C ARG A 86 -11.45 4.21 18.57
N GLN A 87 -10.84 5.08 17.76
CA GLN A 87 -11.40 6.37 17.38
C GLN A 87 -12.32 6.28 16.16
N LEU A 88 -11.95 5.43 15.20
CA LEU A 88 -12.65 5.21 13.96
C LEU A 88 -13.40 3.89 14.07
N LEU A 89 -14.73 3.95 13.94
CA LEU A 89 -15.51 2.74 13.80
C LEU A 89 -15.09 2.06 12.49
N LEU A 90 -14.69 0.78 12.58
CA LEU A 90 -14.25 -0.01 11.41
C LEU A 90 -15.23 0.11 10.24
N ARG A 91 -16.54 0.08 10.55
CA ARG A 91 -17.61 0.25 9.55
C ARG A 91 -17.49 1.57 8.80
N TYR A 92 -17.26 2.68 9.50
CA TYR A 92 -17.14 4.00 8.89
C TYR A 92 -15.88 4.11 8.02
N ALA A 93 -14.75 3.57 8.51
CA ALA A 93 -13.52 3.53 7.72
C ALA A 93 -13.69 2.68 6.45
N ALA A 94 -14.40 1.56 6.54
CA ALA A 94 -14.71 0.69 5.40
C ALA A 94 -15.64 1.37 4.38
N GLU A 95 -16.71 2.03 4.84
CA GLU A 95 -17.62 2.79 3.99
C GLU A 95 -16.85 3.85 3.17
N GLU A 96 -16.01 4.65 3.82
CA GLU A 96 -15.18 5.65 3.12
C GLU A 96 -14.16 5.04 2.16
N CYS A 97 -13.57 3.89 2.53
CA CYS A 97 -12.60 3.19 1.69
C CYS A 97 -13.25 2.48 0.48
N THR A 98 -14.55 2.15 0.55
CA THR A 98 -15.28 1.46 -0.53
C THR A 98 -15.15 2.23 -1.84
N HIS A 99 -15.33 3.55 -1.82
CA HIS A 99 -15.20 4.40 -3.01
C HIS A 99 -13.80 4.37 -3.64
N ILE A 100 -12.76 4.16 -2.83
CA ILE A 100 -11.38 4.01 -3.31
C ILE A 100 -11.21 2.62 -3.91
N LEU A 101 -11.72 1.60 -3.22
CA LEU A 101 -11.60 0.20 -3.60
C LEU A 101 -12.34 -0.12 -4.90
N GLU A 102 -13.53 0.44 -5.12
CA GLU A 102 -14.31 0.30 -6.35
C GLU A 102 -13.56 0.78 -7.59
N ARG A 103 -12.68 1.78 -7.42
CA ARG A 103 -11.83 2.33 -8.47
C ARG A 103 -10.44 1.69 -8.52
N SER A 104 -10.18 0.76 -7.61
CA SER A 104 -8.92 0.06 -7.51
C SER A 104 -8.95 -1.24 -8.30
N ARG A 105 -7.77 -1.72 -8.67
CA ARG A 105 -7.57 -3.11 -9.05
C ARG A 105 -6.69 -3.76 -8.01
N ILE A 106 -7.10 -4.94 -7.56
CA ILE A 106 -6.40 -5.67 -6.51
C ILE A 106 -6.04 -7.03 -7.04
N ARG A 107 -4.76 -7.37 -6.90
CA ARG A 107 -4.22 -8.68 -7.19
C ARG A 107 -3.48 -9.20 -5.97
N ALA A 108 -3.46 -10.50 -5.78
CA ALA A 108 -2.63 -11.16 -4.78
C ALA A 108 -1.65 -12.11 -5.47
N LEU A 109 -0.47 -12.29 -4.90
CA LEU A 109 0.46 -13.32 -5.36
C LEU A 109 -0.15 -14.70 -5.19
N ARG A 110 0.09 -15.60 -6.15
CA ARG A 110 -0.32 -17.00 -6.02
C ARG A 110 0.52 -17.73 -4.99
N VAL A 111 1.83 -17.50 -5.03
CA VAL A 111 2.80 -17.98 -4.05
C VAL A 111 3.15 -16.81 -3.14
N PRO A 112 2.81 -16.86 -1.83
CA PRO A 112 3.11 -15.80 -0.89
C PRO A 112 4.59 -15.40 -0.94
N ASN A 113 4.85 -14.09 -0.94
CA ASN A 113 6.18 -13.48 -0.93
C ASN A 113 7.11 -13.88 -2.09
N SER A 114 6.58 -14.46 -3.19
CA SER A 114 7.36 -14.74 -4.41
C SER A 114 7.88 -13.47 -5.11
N PHE A 115 7.31 -12.31 -4.79
CA PHE A 115 7.84 -10.99 -5.11
C PHE A 115 8.17 -10.27 -3.80
N GLY A 116 9.46 -10.06 -3.53
CA GLY A 116 9.93 -9.56 -2.23
C GLY A 116 9.95 -8.04 -2.07
N PHE A 117 9.59 -7.28 -3.11
CA PHE A 117 9.68 -5.82 -3.08
C PHE A 117 8.33 -5.21 -2.66
N LYS A 118 8.33 -4.54 -1.51
CA LYS A 118 7.27 -3.60 -1.13
C LYS A 118 7.59 -2.26 -1.78
N LEU A 119 6.62 -1.69 -2.50
CA LEU A 119 6.83 -0.52 -3.36
C LEU A 119 5.59 0.36 -3.34
N ILE A 120 5.78 1.67 -3.37
CA ILE A 120 4.73 2.67 -3.58
C ILE A 120 5.13 3.52 -4.77
N PHE A 121 4.49 3.27 -5.91
CA PHE A 121 4.67 4.07 -7.12
C PHE A 121 3.65 5.18 -7.16
N ILE A 122 4.14 6.36 -7.51
CA ILE A 122 3.34 7.54 -7.78
C ILE A 122 3.74 7.99 -9.18
N GLN A 123 2.79 7.98 -10.10
CA GLN A 123 3.06 8.26 -11.51
C GLN A 123 2.14 9.34 -12.04
N ASN A 124 2.74 10.41 -12.53
CA ASN A 124 2.12 11.47 -13.31
C ASN A 124 2.95 11.64 -14.60
N GLU A 125 2.40 12.32 -15.62
CA GLU A 125 3.04 12.54 -16.92
C GLU A 125 4.37 13.32 -16.79
N HIS A 126 4.48 14.16 -15.76
CA HIS A 126 5.64 15.05 -15.54
C HIS A 126 6.52 14.67 -14.35
N ASP A 127 5.97 13.94 -13.37
CA ASP A 127 6.71 13.52 -12.17
C ASP A 127 6.35 12.07 -11.84
N SER A 128 7.37 11.25 -11.59
CA SER A 128 7.19 9.86 -11.20
C SER A 128 8.24 9.48 -10.18
N CYS A 129 7.81 8.82 -9.12
CA CYS A 129 8.71 8.31 -8.09
C CYS A 129 8.28 6.94 -7.61
N VAL A 130 9.22 6.24 -6.99
CA VAL A 130 8.95 5.01 -6.23
C VAL A 130 9.55 5.14 -4.84
N ILE A 131 8.73 4.83 -3.85
CA ILE A 131 9.17 4.72 -2.46
C ILE A 131 9.29 3.24 -2.17
N ASN A 132 10.49 2.81 -1.77
CA ASN A 132 10.77 1.46 -1.30
C ASN A 132 10.74 1.47 0.23
N PRO A 133 9.68 0.92 0.87
CA PRO A 133 9.55 0.94 2.31
C PRO A 133 10.44 -0.09 3.02
N GLY A 134 11.23 -0.87 2.27
CA GLY A 134 11.97 -2.01 2.80
C GLY A 134 11.01 -3.09 3.29
N MET A 135 11.06 -3.39 4.58
CA MET A 135 10.22 -4.42 5.20
C MET A 135 8.86 -3.89 5.66
N ALA A 136 8.64 -2.57 5.68
CA ALA A 136 7.41 -1.98 6.18
C ALA A 136 6.23 -2.17 5.20
N ASP A 137 5.05 -2.46 5.74
CA ASP A 137 3.81 -2.52 4.95
C ASP A 137 3.20 -1.14 4.72
N PHE A 138 2.18 -1.07 3.87
CA PHE A 138 1.41 0.16 3.63
C PHE A 138 0.40 0.36 4.77
N CYS A 139 0.87 0.86 5.91
CA CYS A 139 0.07 1.10 7.12
C CYS A 139 0.31 2.51 7.68
N ALA A 140 -0.60 3.02 8.52
CA ALA A 140 -0.60 4.41 8.93
C ALA A 140 0.68 4.82 9.69
N ASP A 141 1.24 3.91 10.48
CA ASP A 141 2.47 4.15 11.23
C ASP A 141 3.72 4.16 10.33
N SER A 142 3.83 3.24 9.37
CA SER A 142 4.95 3.23 8.41
C SER A 142 4.90 4.43 7.47
N LEU A 143 3.71 4.85 7.06
CA LEU A 143 3.56 6.01 6.21
C LEU A 143 3.82 7.32 6.97
N GLY A 144 3.76 7.30 8.30
CA GLY A 144 4.00 8.46 9.16
C GLY A 144 2.77 9.31 9.45
N PHE A 145 1.57 8.76 9.32
CA PHE A 145 0.32 9.42 9.74
C PHE A 145 0.13 9.44 11.26
N ILE A 146 0.63 8.41 11.93
CA ILE A 146 0.59 8.29 13.38
C ILE A 146 2.00 8.16 13.93
N ASN A 147 2.18 8.62 15.16
CA ASN A 147 3.47 8.46 15.82
C ASN A 147 3.74 6.96 16.08
N SER A 148 4.93 6.51 15.73
CA SER A 148 5.43 5.16 16.00
C SER A 148 6.66 5.28 16.87
N GLU A 149 6.79 4.43 17.89
CA GLU A 149 8.03 4.32 18.68
C GLU A 149 9.20 3.89 17.80
N LYS A 150 8.96 2.96 16.86
CA LYS A 150 9.97 2.44 15.94
C LYS A 150 10.31 3.47 14.85
N PRO A 151 11.61 3.72 14.57
CA PRO A 151 12.02 4.44 13.38
C PRO A 151 11.57 3.72 12.11
N GLN A 152 11.05 4.48 11.16
CA GLN A 152 10.63 4.03 9.84
C GLN A 152 11.51 4.72 8.81
N LEU A 153 12.27 3.92 8.07
CA LEU A 153 13.22 4.38 7.07
C LEU A 153 12.82 3.83 5.71
N HIS A 154 12.64 4.73 4.76
CA HIS A 154 12.25 4.38 3.40
C HIS A 154 13.14 5.09 2.38
N ILE A 155 13.30 4.48 1.22
CA ILE A 155 14.12 5.02 0.15
C ILE A 155 13.21 5.57 -0.93
N LEU A 156 13.34 6.87 -1.21
CA LEU A 156 12.69 7.54 -2.33
C LEU A 156 13.61 7.53 -3.54
N HIS A 157 13.12 6.97 -4.65
CA HIS A 157 13.73 7.04 -5.97
C HIS A 157 12.89 7.94 -6.88
N ASN A 158 13.51 8.97 -7.44
CA ASN A 158 12.90 9.96 -8.33
C ASN A 158 13.68 10.15 -9.64
N LYS A 159 14.76 9.39 -9.84
CA LYS A 159 15.47 9.36 -11.12
C LYS A 159 14.73 8.47 -12.11
N LYS A 160 14.55 8.97 -13.33
CA LYS A 160 13.74 8.32 -14.36
C LYS A 160 14.14 6.86 -14.62
N GLU A 161 15.44 6.58 -14.67
CA GLU A 161 15.99 5.25 -14.93
C GLU A 161 15.71 4.29 -13.78
N GLU A 162 15.91 4.74 -12.52
CA GLU A 162 15.63 3.95 -11.31
C GLU A 162 14.13 3.62 -11.23
N VAL A 163 13.27 4.62 -11.43
CA VAL A 163 11.81 4.45 -11.39
C VAL A 163 11.34 3.50 -12.49
N ALA A 164 11.90 3.58 -13.70
CA ALA A 164 11.56 2.70 -14.81
C ALA A 164 11.90 1.23 -14.52
N GLN A 165 13.05 0.96 -13.90
CA GLN A 165 13.47 -0.39 -13.53
C GLN A 165 12.49 -1.03 -12.52
N TYR A 166 12.18 -0.32 -11.43
CA TYR A 166 11.21 -0.81 -10.46
C TYR A 166 9.83 -1.00 -11.08
N LYS A 167 9.41 -0.08 -11.96
CA LYS A 167 8.11 -0.17 -12.63
C LYS A 167 8.03 -1.40 -13.52
N GLN A 168 9.09 -1.71 -14.27
CA GLN A 168 9.16 -2.91 -15.09
C GLN A 168 9.03 -4.19 -14.25
N MET A 169 9.67 -4.25 -13.08
CA MET A 169 9.54 -5.39 -12.16
C MET A 169 8.11 -5.54 -11.65
N PHE A 170 7.49 -4.45 -11.19
CA PHE A 170 6.10 -4.47 -10.72
C PHE A 170 5.14 -4.89 -11.84
N ASP A 171 5.27 -4.31 -13.04
CA ASP A 171 4.40 -4.62 -14.17
C ASP A 171 4.52 -6.08 -14.63
N GLY A 172 5.73 -6.65 -14.57
CA GLY A 172 5.96 -8.07 -14.86
C GLY A 172 5.11 -8.96 -13.95
N ILE A 173 5.19 -8.76 -12.63
CA ILE A 173 4.40 -9.53 -11.66
C ILE A 173 2.90 -9.23 -11.77
N TRP A 174 2.54 -7.98 -12.00
CA TRP A 174 1.15 -7.53 -12.10
C TRP A 174 0.44 -8.15 -13.30
N SER A 175 1.09 -8.18 -14.46
CA SER A 175 0.53 -8.68 -15.71
C SER A 175 0.61 -10.21 -15.82
N ASP A 176 1.56 -10.85 -15.16
CA ASP A 176 1.71 -12.30 -15.17
C ASP A 176 0.64 -13.01 -14.32
N THR A 177 -0.33 -13.61 -15.00
CA THR A 177 -1.43 -14.37 -14.37
C THR A 177 -0.99 -15.69 -13.72
N SER A 178 0.22 -16.17 -14.00
CA SER A 178 0.83 -17.32 -13.33
C SER A 178 1.46 -16.92 -11.99
N MET A 179 1.85 -15.66 -11.82
CA MET A 179 2.44 -15.13 -10.59
C MET A 179 1.40 -14.48 -9.67
N SER A 180 0.42 -13.79 -10.24
CA SER A 180 -0.62 -13.07 -9.50
C SER A 180 -2.03 -13.43 -9.96
N LYS A 181 -3.02 -13.18 -9.09
CA LYS A 181 -4.44 -13.42 -9.34
C LYS A 181 -5.26 -12.17 -8.99
N GLU A 182 -6.21 -11.81 -9.85
CA GLU A 182 -7.19 -10.76 -9.57
C GLU A 182 -8.11 -11.17 -8.40
N ILE A 183 -8.26 -10.28 -7.41
CA ILE A 183 -9.09 -10.50 -6.22
C ILE A 183 -9.96 -9.28 -5.87
N THR A 184 -10.08 -8.27 -6.75
CA THR A 184 -10.85 -7.04 -6.46
C THR A 184 -12.26 -7.33 -5.95
N LYS A 185 -13.00 -8.25 -6.60
CA LYS A 185 -14.38 -8.59 -6.17
C LYS A 185 -14.41 -9.16 -4.75
N LEU A 186 -13.52 -10.12 -4.47
CA LEU A 186 -13.39 -10.70 -3.14
C LEU A 186 -13.10 -9.64 -2.07
N ALA A 187 -12.23 -8.68 -2.37
CA ALA A 187 -11.88 -7.60 -1.45
C ALA A 187 -12.99 -6.56 -1.24
N LEU A 188 -13.98 -6.49 -2.14
CA LEU A 188 -15.16 -5.62 -2.01
C LEU A 188 -16.33 -6.33 -1.30
N ASP A 189 -16.35 -7.67 -1.31
CA ASP A 189 -17.40 -8.50 -0.72
C ASP A 189 -17.12 -8.87 0.76
N GLU A 190 -15.89 -8.63 1.26
CA GLU A 190 -15.44 -8.82 2.66
C GLU A 190 -15.55 -7.53 3.48
#